data_AF-A0A0H3PRF8-F1
#
_entry.id   AF-A0A0H3PRF8-F1
#
_cell.length_a   1.000
_cell.length_b   1.000
_cell.length_c   1.000
_cell.angle_alpha   90.00
_cell.angle_beta   90.00
_cell.angle_gamma   90.00
#
_symmetry.space_group_name_H-M   'P 1'
#
loop_
_entity.id
_entity.type
_entity.pdbx_description
1 polymer ?
#
loop_
_entity_poly.entity_id
_entity_poly.type
_entity_poly.pdbx_seq_one_letter_code
_entity_poly.pdbx_strand_id
1 'polypeptide(L)'
;MQFTFNEGHIQLPSQWQDQSMQVLVSTDNSGINLVITREPVSQGTLTPELYQETLALYQGKLDGYTEHACREITLAEAPAWLLDYSWNGPEDEGNQGRISQIAVFQRRGDTLLTFTFSTSLSLKNSQKTMLLEVIKSFTPLPPENDIQKDQPR
;
A
#
# COMPACT_ATOMS: atom_id res chain seq x y z
N MET A 1 20.27 -11.15 -4.31
CA MET A 1 19.25 -10.75 -3.32
C MET A 1 18.24 -11.86 -3.24
N GLN A 2 17.92 -12.34 -2.04
CA GLN A 2 16.87 -13.33 -1.87
C GLN A 2 15.51 -12.63 -1.95
N PHE A 3 14.67 -13.05 -2.89
CA PHE A 3 13.31 -12.53 -3.04
C PHE A 3 12.32 -13.58 -2.55
N THR A 4 11.44 -13.20 -1.61
CA THR A 4 10.48 -14.11 -0.96
C THR A 4 9.06 -13.69 -1.29
N PHE A 5 8.20 -14.67 -1.57
CA PHE A 5 6.77 -14.53 -1.82
C PHE A 5 6.03 -15.73 -1.24
N ASN A 6 4.70 -15.80 -1.38
CA ASN A 6 3.88 -16.75 -0.62
C ASN A 6 4.26 -18.22 -0.84
N GLU A 7 4.63 -18.60 -2.06
CA GLU A 7 4.94 -19.97 -2.44
C GLU A 7 6.40 -20.37 -2.20
N GLY A 8 7.29 -19.43 -1.87
CA GLY A 8 8.71 -19.72 -1.64
C GLY A 8 9.64 -18.53 -1.85
N HIS A 9 10.87 -18.83 -2.28
CA HIS A 9 11.90 -17.80 -2.52
C HIS A 9 12.75 -18.13 -3.76
N ILE A 10 13.32 -17.09 -4.36
CA ILE A 10 14.27 -17.18 -5.48
C ILE A 10 15.46 -16.25 -5.25
N GLN A 11 16.56 -16.49 -5.97
CA GLN A 11 17.72 -15.60 -5.98
C GLN A 11 17.65 -14.68 -7.20
N LEU A 12 17.57 -13.36 -6.95
CA LEU A 12 17.63 -12.34 -8.00
C LEU A 12 19.02 -11.70 -8.05
N PRO A 13 19.52 -11.33 -9.25
CA PRO A 13 20.68 -10.47 -9.38
C PRO A 13 20.47 -9.11 -8.69
N SER A 14 21.52 -8.50 -8.16
CA SER A 14 21.42 -7.25 -7.37
C SER A 14 20.97 -6.03 -8.18
N GLN A 15 21.06 -6.08 -9.51
CA GLN A 15 20.61 -5.00 -10.40
C GLN A 15 19.09 -5.01 -10.66
N TRP A 16 18.33 -5.95 -10.10
CA TRP A 16 16.88 -6.01 -10.27
C TRP A 16 16.19 -5.11 -9.25
N GLN A 17 15.17 -4.38 -9.71
CA GLN A 17 14.32 -3.55 -8.86
C GLN A 17 12.99 -4.26 -8.60
N ASP A 18 12.58 -4.34 -7.33
CA ASP A 18 11.26 -4.85 -6.97
C ASP A 18 10.18 -3.83 -7.35
N GLN A 19 9.29 -4.25 -8.26
CA GLN A 19 8.07 -3.53 -8.63
C GLN A 19 6.84 -4.46 -8.50
N SER A 20 6.90 -5.41 -7.55
CA SER A 20 5.84 -6.39 -7.36
C SER A 20 4.54 -5.74 -6.92
N MET A 21 3.46 -6.18 -7.56
CA MET A 21 2.08 -5.84 -7.22
C MET A 21 1.36 -7.11 -6.77
N GLN A 22 0.77 -7.07 -5.57
CA GLN A 22 -0.07 -8.15 -5.07
C GLN A 22 -1.52 -7.66 -5.07
N VAL A 23 -2.43 -8.47 -5.60
CA VAL A 23 -3.85 -8.15 -5.67
C VAL A 23 -4.63 -9.26 -4.99
N LEU A 24 -5.36 -8.92 -3.92
CA LEU A 24 -6.27 -9.81 -3.22
C LEU A 24 -7.69 -9.29 -3.37
N VAL A 25 -8.63 -10.17 -3.72
CA VAL A 25 -10.04 -9.81 -3.91
C VAL A 25 -10.87 -10.51 -2.85
N SER A 26 -11.78 -9.77 -2.21
CA SER A 26 -12.72 -10.38 -1.27
C SER A 26 -13.73 -11.26 -2.00
N THR A 27 -14.01 -12.44 -1.45
CA THR A 27 -14.97 -13.41 -2.02
C THR A 27 -16.39 -13.24 -1.47
N ASP A 28 -16.59 -12.30 -0.55
CA ASP A 28 -17.89 -12.03 0.09
C ASP A 28 -18.82 -11.12 -0.73
N ASN A 29 -18.52 -10.92 -2.02
CA ASN A 29 -19.24 -10.02 -2.93
C ASN A 29 -19.27 -8.54 -2.49
N SER A 30 -18.42 -8.13 -1.55
CA SER A 30 -18.29 -6.71 -1.16
C SER A 30 -17.71 -5.82 -2.27
N GLY A 31 -17.12 -6.42 -3.31
CA GLY A 31 -16.41 -5.70 -4.36
C GLY A 31 -15.15 -4.98 -3.84
N ILE A 32 -14.64 -5.41 -2.67
CA ILE A 32 -13.42 -4.87 -2.08
C ILE A 32 -12.22 -5.67 -2.59
N ASN A 33 -11.18 -4.96 -3.02
CA ASN A 33 -9.86 -5.52 -3.29
C ASN A 33 -8.77 -4.80 -2.50
N LEU A 34 -7.73 -5.54 -2.13
CA LEU A 34 -6.48 -5.03 -1.57
C LEU A 34 -5.39 -5.12 -2.63
N VAL A 35 -4.73 -4.00 -2.89
CA VAL A 35 -3.51 -3.95 -3.71
C VAL A 35 -2.34 -3.58 -2.82
N ILE A 36 -1.23 -4.31 -2.94
CA ILE A 36 0.03 -4.01 -2.25
C ILE A 36 1.10 -3.75 -3.31
N THR A 37 1.66 -2.55 -3.34
CA THR A 37 2.73 -2.16 -4.28
C THR A 37 4.02 -1.80 -3.55
N ARG A 38 5.14 -1.94 -4.26
CA ARG A 38 6.46 -1.41 -3.86
C ARG A 38 6.93 -0.42 -4.92
N GLU A 39 7.37 0.74 -4.47
CA GLU A 39 7.98 1.75 -5.32
C GLU A 39 9.36 2.12 -4.77
N PRO A 40 10.39 2.24 -5.64
CA PRO A 40 11.71 2.64 -5.20
C PRO A 40 11.71 4.10 -4.72
N VAL A 41 12.41 4.36 -3.62
CA VAL A 41 12.63 5.70 -3.08
C VAL A 41 14.06 6.12 -3.41
N SER A 42 14.19 7.23 -4.12
CA SER A 42 15.49 7.80 -4.47
C SER A 42 16.36 8.05 -3.24
N GLN A 43 17.67 7.81 -3.38
CA GLN A 43 18.60 8.12 -2.30
C GLN A 43 18.61 9.63 -2.01
N GLY A 44 18.63 9.98 -0.72
CA GLY A 44 18.60 11.36 -0.27
C GLY A 44 17.20 11.96 -0.10
N THR A 45 16.14 11.34 -0.63
CA THR A 45 14.76 11.80 -0.40
C THR A 45 14.41 11.72 1.08
N LEU A 46 13.97 12.83 1.66
CA LEU A 46 13.49 12.85 3.04
C LEU A 46 12.09 12.24 3.12
N THR A 47 11.82 11.51 4.19
CA THR A 47 10.52 10.85 4.37
C THR A 47 9.32 11.80 4.30
N PRO A 48 9.36 13.03 4.87
CA PRO A 48 8.28 13.99 4.69
C PRO A 48 8.07 14.43 3.23
N GLU A 49 9.15 14.65 2.47
CA GLU A 49 9.08 15.04 1.05
C GLU A 49 8.47 13.92 0.21
N LEU A 50 8.90 12.67 0.44
CA LEU A 50 8.34 11.49 -0.21
C LEU A 50 6.81 11.43 -0.07
N TYR A 51 6.29 11.63 1.14
CA TYR A 51 4.85 11.59 1.37
C TYR A 51 4.13 12.77 0.73
N GLN A 52 4.70 13.99 0.76
CA GLN A 52 4.13 15.15 0.07
C GLN A 52 4.03 14.93 -1.43
N GLU A 53 5.10 14.43 -2.06
CA GLU A 53 5.12 14.11 -3.49
C GLU A 53 4.11 13.01 -3.83
N THR A 54 4.05 11.96 -3.00
CA THR A 54 3.09 10.86 -3.17
C THR A 54 1.65 11.38 -3.12
N LEU A 55 1.30 12.17 -2.11
CA LEU A 55 -0.05 12.74 -1.96
C LEU A 55 -0.41 13.66 -3.13
N ALA A 56 0.54 14.47 -3.61
CA ALA A 56 0.33 15.35 -4.77
C ALA A 56 0.00 14.56 -6.05
N LEU A 57 0.56 13.34 -6.22
CA LEU A 57 0.22 12.47 -7.35
C LEU A 57 -1.25 12.02 -7.31
N TYR A 58 -1.77 11.64 -6.13
CA TYR A 58 -3.17 11.25 -5.99
C TYR A 58 -4.12 12.43 -6.21
N GLN A 59 -3.79 13.58 -5.64
CA GLN A 59 -4.59 14.80 -5.76
C GLN A 59 -4.62 15.37 -7.18
N GLY A 60 -3.50 15.26 -7.92
CA GLY A 60 -3.36 15.88 -9.24
C GLY A 60 -3.75 15.00 -10.43
N LYS A 61 -3.82 13.67 -10.26
CA LYS A 61 -4.03 12.73 -11.39
C LYS A 61 -5.41 12.09 -11.45
N LEU A 62 -6.18 12.12 -10.37
CA LEU A 62 -7.45 11.40 -10.29
C LEU A 62 -8.62 12.34 -10.58
N ASP A 63 -9.42 12.00 -11.59
CA ASP A 63 -10.63 12.75 -11.94
C ASP A 63 -11.63 12.73 -10.78
N GLY A 64 -12.24 13.88 -10.50
CA GLY A 64 -13.21 14.02 -9.41
C GLY A 64 -12.67 13.64 -8.02
N TYR A 65 -11.35 13.75 -7.81
CA TYR A 65 -10.70 13.47 -6.53
C TYR A 65 -11.39 14.21 -5.38
N THR A 66 -11.62 13.49 -4.29
CA THR A 66 -12.15 14.05 -3.04
C THR A 66 -11.47 13.34 -1.89
N GLU A 67 -10.75 14.11 -1.10
CA GLU A 67 -10.12 13.66 0.14
C GLU A 67 -11.14 13.66 1.28
N HIS A 68 -11.20 12.56 2.02
CA HIS A 68 -12.04 12.42 3.22
C HIS A 68 -11.20 12.49 4.48
N ALA A 69 -9.96 11.96 4.45
CA ALA A 69 -8.98 12.11 5.51
C ALA A 69 -7.56 11.89 4.99
N CYS A 70 -6.62 12.67 5.53
CA CYS A 70 -5.20 12.50 5.32
C CYS A 70 -4.46 12.76 6.64
N ARG A 71 -3.76 11.76 7.17
CA ARG A 71 -3.05 11.89 8.45
C ARG A 71 -1.92 10.88 8.62
N GLU A 72 -0.97 11.22 9.46
CA GLU A 72 0.04 10.29 9.97
C GLU A 72 -0.60 9.27 10.93
N ILE A 73 -0.14 8.02 10.84
CA ILE A 73 -0.47 6.91 11.72
C ILE A 73 0.80 6.13 12.08
N THR A 74 0.72 5.24 13.07
CA THR A 74 1.78 4.26 13.35
C THR A 74 1.41 2.92 12.72
N LEU A 75 2.33 2.31 11.99
CA LEU A 75 2.22 0.96 11.44
C LEU A 75 3.52 0.20 11.72
N ALA A 76 3.45 -0.99 12.31
CA ALA A 76 4.65 -1.78 12.63
C ALA A 76 5.77 -0.93 13.30
N GLU A 77 5.39 -0.16 14.32
CA GLU A 77 6.28 0.72 15.12
C GLU A 77 6.97 1.86 14.35
N ALA A 78 6.61 2.09 13.08
CA ALA A 78 7.16 3.16 12.26
C ALA A 78 6.06 4.11 11.74
N PRO A 79 6.41 5.37 11.42
CA PRO A 79 5.49 6.32 10.80
C PRO A 79 4.96 5.80 9.45
N ALA A 80 3.67 6.01 9.23
CA ALA A 80 2.99 5.75 7.98
C ALA A 80 1.95 6.85 7.72
N TRP A 81 1.52 7.01 6.47
CA TRP A 81 0.50 7.99 6.09
C TRP A 81 -0.76 7.29 5.61
N LEU A 82 -1.89 7.63 6.21
CA LEU A 82 -3.22 7.19 5.82
C LEU A 82 -3.84 8.23 4.90
N LEU A 83 -4.35 7.79 3.75
CA LEU A 83 -5.18 8.57 2.85
C LEU A 83 -6.52 7.84 2.59
N ASP A 84 -7.62 8.50 2.93
CA ASP A 84 -8.99 8.07 2.64
C ASP A 84 -9.57 9.04 1.62
N TYR A 85 -9.91 8.54 0.44
CA TYR A 85 -10.29 9.37 -0.69
C TYR A 85 -11.23 8.63 -1.63
N SER A 86 -11.83 9.39 -2.54
CA SER A 86 -12.62 8.84 -3.64
C SER A 86 -12.38 9.62 -4.91
N TRP A 87 -12.59 8.97 -6.05
CA TRP A 87 -12.43 9.57 -7.37
C TRP A 87 -13.40 8.92 -8.36
N ASN A 88 -13.55 9.52 -9.53
CA ASN A 88 -14.41 9.00 -10.57
C ASN A 88 -13.69 7.88 -11.32
N GLY A 89 -14.21 6.67 -11.24
CA GLY A 89 -13.69 5.53 -11.97
C GLY A 89 -13.77 5.72 -13.49
N PRO A 90 -13.19 4.78 -14.27
CA PRO A 90 -13.37 4.77 -15.71
C PRO A 90 -14.85 4.72 -16.06
N GLU A 91 -15.24 5.46 -17.09
CA GLU A 91 -16.60 5.44 -17.62
C GLU A 91 -16.87 4.08 -18.27
N ASP A 92 -17.96 3.43 -17.86
CA ASP A 92 -18.41 2.16 -18.44
C ASP A 92 -19.87 2.29 -18.85
N GLU A 93 -20.16 2.04 -20.13
CA GLU A 93 -21.49 2.18 -20.75
C GLU A 93 -22.23 3.52 -20.42
N GLY A 94 -21.49 4.62 -20.29
CA GLY A 94 -22.04 5.94 -19.96
C GLY A 94 -22.35 6.17 -18.48
N ASN A 95 -21.93 5.25 -17.61
CA ASN A 95 -22.01 5.39 -16.16
C ASN A 95 -20.60 5.53 -15.57
N GLN A 96 -20.32 6.68 -14.96
CA GLN A 96 -19.05 6.91 -14.27
C GLN A 96 -19.22 6.59 -12.78
N GLY A 97 -18.87 5.36 -12.41
CA GLY A 97 -18.93 4.92 -11.02
C GLY A 97 -17.92 5.64 -10.12
N ARG A 98 -18.27 5.87 -8.86
CA ARG A 98 -17.34 6.47 -7.88
C ARG A 98 -16.54 5.38 -7.18
N ILE A 99 -15.22 5.48 -7.20
CA ILE A 99 -14.31 4.57 -6.52
C ILE A 99 -13.94 5.17 -5.17
N SER A 100 -14.13 4.41 -4.10
CA SER A 100 -13.64 4.74 -2.76
C SER A 100 -12.36 3.95 -2.48
N GLN A 101 -11.34 4.61 -1.93
CA GLN A 101 -10.07 3.98 -1.59
C GLN A 101 -9.57 4.41 -0.21
N ILE A 102 -8.88 3.46 0.43
CA ILE A 102 -8.07 3.70 1.63
C ILE A 102 -6.67 3.24 1.29
N ALA A 103 -5.73 4.18 1.25
CA ALA A 103 -4.32 3.93 1.03
C ALA A 103 -3.52 4.16 2.33
N VAL A 104 -2.57 3.28 2.62
CA VAL A 104 -1.58 3.47 3.68
C VAL A 104 -0.18 3.34 3.07
N PHE A 105 0.60 4.40 3.20
CA PHE A 105 1.97 4.51 2.71
C PHE A 105 2.95 4.35 3.86
N GLN A 106 3.94 3.47 3.72
CA GLN A 106 5.02 3.35 4.68
C GLN A 106 6.36 3.22 3.97
N ARG A 107 7.30 4.13 4.27
CA ARG A 107 8.69 3.97 3.87
C ARG A 107 9.35 2.84 4.66
N ARG A 108 9.97 1.91 3.94
CA ARG A 108 10.79 0.81 4.45
C ARG A 108 12.13 0.85 3.74
N GLY A 109 13.12 1.50 4.36
CA GLY A 109 14.44 1.71 3.73
C GLY A 109 14.34 2.55 2.46
N ASP A 110 14.73 1.96 1.33
CA ASP A 110 14.68 2.52 -0.02
C ASP A 110 13.40 2.16 -0.78
N THR A 111 12.39 1.65 -0.10
CA THR A 111 11.11 1.26 -0.71
C THR A 111 9.94 1.99 -0.05
N LEU A 112 8.99 2.47 -0.84
CA LEU A 112 7.67 2.90 -0.42
C LEU A 112 6.72 1.72 -0.58
N LEU A 113 6.25 1.19 0.55
CA LEU A 113 5.24 0.15 0.59
C LEU A 113 3.86 0.79 0.70
N THR A 114 2.96 0.45 -0.22
CA THR A 114 1.61 1.00 -0.26
C THR A 114 0.59 -0.12 -0.17
N PHE A 115 -0.34 -0.01 0.79
CA PHE A 115 -1.52 -0.86 0.90
C PHE A 115 -2.74 -0.05 0.46
N THR A 116 -3.46 -0.51 -0.56
CA THR A 116 -4.63 0.20 -1.09
C THR A 116 -5.83 -0.71 -1.12
N PHE A 117 -6.81 -0.45 -0.26
CA PHE A 117 -8.15 -0.98 -0.43
C PHE A 117 -8.94 -0.15 -1.40
N SER A 118 -9.71 -0.80 -2.28
CA SER A 118 -10.56 -0.14 -3.27
C SER A 118 -11.92 -0.81 -3.36
N THR A 119 -12.95 -0.04 -3.67
CA THR A 119 -14.30 -0.53 -3.98
C THR A 119 -15.10 0.51 -4.77
N SER A 120 -16.05 0.06 -5.58
CA SER A 120 -17.05 0.92 -6.24
C SER A 120 -18.24 1.26 -5.34
N LEU A 121 -18.29 0.69 -4.12
CA LEU A 121 -19.33 0.95 -3.13
C LEU A 121 -18.87 2.02 -2.12
N SER A 122 -19.83 2.70 -1.50
CA SER A 122 -19.51 3.60 -0.38
C SER A 122 -19.12 2.78 0.86
N LEU A 123 -17.93 3.05 1.40
CA LEU A 123 -17.45 2.43 2.63
C LEU A 123 -18.06 3.11 3.86
N LYS A 124 -18.77 2.35 4.69
CA LYS A 124 -19.20 2.79 6.03
C LYS A 124 -17.99 2.87 6.96
N ASN A 125 -18.05 3.72 7.98
CA ASN A 125 -16.96 3.86 8.97
C ASN A 125 -16.53 2.52 9.59
N SER A 126 -17.47 1.62 9.90
CA SER A 126 -17.15 0.29 10.43
C SER A 126 -16.35 -0.57 9.45
N GLN A 127 -16.64 -0.48 8.15
CA GLN A 127 -15.86 -1.17 7.11
C GLN A 127 -14.47 -0.54 7.00
N LYS A 128 -14.37 0.80 6.98
CA LYS A 128 -13.08 1.50 6.97
C LYS A 128 -12.20 1.07 8.15
N THR A 129 -12.77 0.98 9.35
CA THR A 129 -12.06 0.48 10.53
C THR A 129 -11.58 -0.95 10.35
N MET A 130 -12.44 -1.88 9.90
CA MET A 130 -12.05 -3.28 9.67
C MET A 130 -10.92 -3.40 8.64
N LEU A 131 -10.99 -2.67 7.52
CA LEU A 131 -9.93 -2.65 6.50
C LEU A 131 -8.61 -2.10 7.06
N LEU A 132 -8.66 -1.05 7.89
CA LEU A 132 -7.47 -0.54 8.57
C LEU A 132 -6.88 -1.54 9.56
N GLU A 133 -7.69 -2.33 10.26
CA GLU A 133 -7.17 -3.39 11.15
C GLU A 133 -6.44 -4.48 10.37
N VAL A 134 -6.87 -4.81 9.14
CA VAL A 134 -6.13 -5.71 8.26
C VAL A 134 -4.74 -5.13 7.95
N ILE A 135 -4.64 -3.85 7.57
CA ILE A 135 -3.33 -3.21 7.32
C ILE A 135 -2.49 -3.19 8.59
N LYS A 136 -3.07 -2.83 9.75
CA LYS A 136 -2.36 -2.79 11.03
C LYS A 136 -1.84 -4.14 11.50
N SER A 137 -2.40 -5.25 11.00
CA SER A 137 -1.88 -6.59 11.27
C SER A 137 -0.55 -6.88 10.56
N PHE A 138 -0.11 -6.00 9.65
CA PHE A 138 1.18 -6.10 8.97
C PHE A 138 2.33 -6.21 9.96
N THR A 139 3.05 -7.33 9.86
CA THR A 139 4.29 -7.57 10.59
C THR A 139 5.43 -7.66 9.57
N PRO A 140 6.41 -6.75 9.62
CA PRO A 140 7.52 -6.80 8.68
C PRO A 140 8.40 -8.01 8.97
N LEU A 141 9.01 -8.56 7.92
CA LEU A 141 10.09 -9.53 8.09
C LEU A 141 11.25 -8.89 8.85
N PRO A 142 11.98 -9.67 9.68
CA PRO A 142 13.19 -9.19 10.32
C PRO A 142 14.20 -8.72 9.27
N PRO A 143 15.06 -7.73 9.59
CA PRO A 143 16.15 -7.35 8.70
C PRO A 143 17.02 -8.58 8.39
N GLU A 144 17.51 -8.69 7.15
CA GLU A 144 18.27 -9.87 6.65
C GLU A 144 19.43 -10.31 7.57
N ASN A 145 19.96 -9.41 8.40
CA ASN A 145 21.07 -9.67 9.33
C ASN A 145 20.72 -10.56 10.55
N ASP A 146 19.45 -10.75 10.89
CA ASP A 146 19.06 -11.58 12.05
C ASP A 146 18.77 -13.04 11.72
N ILE A 147 18.67 -13.40 10.44
CA ILE A 147 18.35 -14.77 10.00
C ILE A 147 19.57 -15.72 10.14
N GLN A 148 20.79 -15.18 10.26
CA GLN A 148 22.02 -15.99 10.39
C GLN A 148 22.34 -16.47 11.82
N LYS A 149 21.58 -16.07 12.85
CA LYS A 149 21.91 -16.46 14.24
C LYS A 149 21.38 -17.82 14.68
N ASP A 150 20.45 -18.42 13.94
CA ASP A 150 19.77 -19.66 14.35
C ASP A 150 20.20 -20.93 13.59
N GLN A 151 21.34 -20.92 12.90
CA GLN A 151 21.93 -22.18 12.41
C GLN A 151 22.91 -22.76 13.44
N PRO A 152 22.64 -23.96 14.00
CA PRO A 152 23.63 -24.64 14.82
C PRO A 152 24.84 -25.04 13.95
N ARG A 153 26.04 -24.81 14.50
CA ARG A 153 27.33 -25.24 13.93
C ARG A 153 27.44 -26.75 13.82
#